data_AF-A0AAE3MLP1-F1
#
_entry.id   AF-A0AAE3MLP1-F1
#
_cell.length_a   1.000
_cell.length_b   1.000
_cell.length_c   1.000
_cell.angle_alpha   90.00
_cell.angle_beta   90.00
_cell.angle_gamma   90.00
#
_symmetry.space_group_name_H-M   'P 1'
#
loop_
_entity.id
_entity.type
_entity.pdbx_description
1 polymer ?
#
loop_
_entity_poly.entity_id
_entity_poly.type
_entity_poly.pdbx_seq_one_letter_code
_entity_poly.pdbx_strand_id
1 'polypeptide(L)'
;MEPSSQYTEQSYKLSKLILCLLTFAAVAIMVNSKAEFSRYIFGFPIIVSGILGIIGSYILYKGRHEPFNEKKVIAVIVNVAMVLLILTILISNTLYRL
;
A
#
# COMPACT_ATOMS: atom_id res chain seq x y z
N MET A 1 -11.56 -29.58 -3.79
CA MET A 1 -11.86 -28.20 -3.40
C MET A 1 -10.54 -27.54 -3.08
N GLU A 2 -10.11 -26.55 -3.86
CA GLU A 2 -8.88 -25.79 -3.55
C GLU A 2 -9.01 -25.21 -2.14
N PRO A 3 -7.95 -25.25 -1.31
CA PRO A 3 -8.00 -24.66 0.02
C PRO A 3 -8.30 -23.17 -0.17
N SER A 4 -9.50 -22.76 0.25
CA SER A 4 -10.00 -21.41 0.10
C SER A 4 -9.06 -20.46 0.83
N SER A 5 -8.20 -19.79 0.08
CA SER A 5 -7.16 -18.88 0.57
C SER A 5 -7.78 -17.54 0.97
N GLN A 6 -8.69 -17.57 1.95
CA GLN A 6 -9.54 -16.47 2.34
C GLN A 6 -8.73 -15.23 2.75
N TYR A 7 -7.63 -15.41 3.48
CA TYR A 7 -6.79 -14.30 3.94
C TYR A 7 -5.98 -13.70 2.79
N THR A 8 -5.42 -14.54 1.92
CA THR A 8 -4.72 -14.09 0.70
C THR A 8 -5.65 -13.30 -0.21
N GLU A 9 -6.89 -13.74 -0.40
CA GLU A 9 -7.83 -13.02 -1.25
C GLU A 9 -8.20 -11.64 -0.66
N GLN A 10 -8.43 -11.57 0.64
CA GLN A 10 -8.68 -10.29 1.33
C GLN A 10 -7.48 -9.34 1.21
N SER A 11 -6.28 -9.85 1.49
CA SER A 11 -5.04 -9.07 1.39
C SER A 11 -4.79 -8.61 -0.06
N TYR A 12 -5.07 -9.46 -1.04
CA TYR A 12 -4.98 -9.14 -2.46
C TYR A 12 -5.97 -8.05 -2.91
N LYS A 13 -7.22 -8.06 -2.39
CA LYS A 13 -8.19 -6.98 -2.64
C LYS A 13 -7.67 -5.64 -2.11
N LEU A 14 -7.06 -5.63 -0.93
CA LEU A 14 -6.42 -4.42 -0.38
C LEU A 14 -5.26 -3.95 -1.25
N SER A 15 -4.42 -4.87 -1.73
CA SER A 15 -3.32 -4.54 -2.63
C SER A 15 -3.79 -3.93 -3.96
N LYS A 16 -4.92 -4.38 -4.52
CA LYS A 16 -5.53 -3.72 -5.69
C LYS A 16 -5.95 -2.28 -5.39
N LEU A 17 -6.53 -2.03 -4.21
CA LEU A 17 -6.92 -0.69 -3.79
C LEU A 17 -5.69 0.21 -3.62
N ILE A 18 -4.62 -0.29 -2.99
CA ILE A 18 -3.33 0.43 -2.88
C ILE A 18 -2.80 0.79 -4.26
N LEU A 19 -2.76 -0.14 -5.21
CA LEU A 19 -2.30 0.13 -6.57
C LEU A 19 -3.15 1.19 -7.26
N CYS A 20 -4.47 1.18 -7.08
CA CYS A 20 -5.38 2.19 -7.60
C CYS A 20 -5.08 3.57 -7.00
N LEU A 21 -4.94 3.66 -5.69
CA LEU A 21 -4.61 4.91 -4.97
C LEU A 21 -3.25 5.47 -5.40
N LEU A 22 -2.24 4.61 -5.56
CA LEU A 22 -0.92 5.01 -6.02
C LEU A 22 -0.94 5.49 -7.48
N THR A 23 -1.74 4.83 -8.34
CA THR A 23 -1.93 5.29 -9.73
C THR A 23 -2.58 6.67 -9.74
N PHE A 24 -3.61 6.88 -8.92
CA PHE A 24 -4.23 8.19 -8.76
C PHE A 24 -3.23 9.25 -8.26
N ALA A 25 -2.42 8.90 -7.25
CA ALA A 25 -1.38 9.79 -6.73
C ALA A 25 -0.36 10.18 -7.82
N ALA A 26 0.07 9.22 -8.64
CA ALA A 26 0.99 9.46 -9.75
C ALA A 26 0.38 10.37 -10.81
N VAL A 27 -0.88 10.10 -11.22
CA VAL A 27 -1.60 10.95 -12.18
C VAL A 27 -1.77 12.37 -11.64
N ALA A 28 -2.12 12.52 -10.36
CA ALA A 28 -2.27 13.82 -9.72
C ALA A 28 -0.97 14.66 -9.76
N ILE A 29 0.19 14.03 -9.56
CA ILE A 29 1.49 14.69 -9.73
C ILE A 29 1.70 15.13 -11.19
N MET A 30 1.43 14.23 -12.15
CA MET A 30 1.66 14.50 -13.58
C MET A 30 0.82 15.64 -14.12
N VAL A 31 -0.40 15.84 -13.62
CA VAL A 31 -1.35 16.85 -14.12
C VAL A 31 -0.95 18.29 -13.74
N ASN A 32 0.16 18.51 -13.03
CA ASN A 32 0.74 19.82 -12.74
C ASN A 32 -0.27 20.85 -12.20
N SER A 33 -1.06 20.42 -11.21
CA SER A 33 -1.87 21.33 -10.40
C SER A 33 -0.95 22.14 -9.48
N LYS A 34 -1.29 23.41 -9.19
CA LYS A 34 -0.54 24.30 -8.27
C LYS A 34 0.03 23.52 -7.07
N ALA A 35 1.31 23.74 -6.75
CA ALA A 35 2.09 22.92 -5.83
C ALA A 35 1.41 22.67 -4.46
N GLU A 36 0.69 23.65 -3.94
CA GLU A 36 -0.05 23.54 -2.68
C GLU A 36 -1.19 22.52 -2.75
N PHE A 37 -1.95 22.52 -3.84
CA PHE A 37 -3.07 21.60 -4.05
C PHE A 37 -2.57 20.17 -4.36
N SER A 38 -1.47 20.07 -5.11
CA SER A 38 -0.80 18.80 -5.40
C SER A 38 -0.34 18.08 -4.12
N ARG A 39 0.15 18.81 -3.11
CA ARG A 39 0.61 18.22 -1.83
C ARG A 39 -0.49 17.47 -1.09
N TYR A 40 -1.71 18.01 -1.04
CA TYR A 40 -2.83 17.36 -0.37
C TYR A 40 -3.39 16.19 -1.20
N ILE A 41 -3.54 16.38 -2.51
CA ILE A 41 -4.06 15.34 -3.42
C ILE A 41 -3.09 14.16 -3.52
N PHE A 42 -1.79 14.38 -3.38
CA PHE A 42 -0.78 13.33 -3.34
C PHE A 42 -0.65 12.69 -1.94
N GLY A 43 -0.61 13.51 -0.90
CA GLY A 43 -0.38 13.04 0.47
C GLY A 43 -1.51 12.15 0.99
N PHE A 44 -2.77 12.47 0.65
CA PHE A 44 -3.92 11.71 1.12
C PHE A 44 -3.93 10.25 0.62
N PRO A 45 -3.84 9.96 -0.70
CA PRO A 45 -3.74 8.59 -1.19
C PRO A 45 -2.56 7.81 -0.61
N ILE A 46 -1.42 8.46 -0.35
CA ILE A 46 -0.26 7.81 0.25
C ILE A 46 -0.54 7.38 1.69
N ILE A 47 -1.08 8.28 2.52
CA ILE A 47 -1.40 7.95 3.92
C ILE A 47 -2.43 6.83 3.98
N VAL A 48 -3.49 6.91 3.18
CA VAL A 48 -4.52 5.86 3.10
C VAL A 48 -3.91 4.54 2.64
N SER A 49 -3.09 4.55 1.58
CA SER A 49 -2.38 3.36 1.10
C SER A 49 -1.47 2.76 2.17
N GLY A 50 -0.82 3.61 2.97
CA GLY A 50 -0.02 3.21 4.12
C GLY A 50 -0.78 2.40 5.15
N ILE A 51 -1.93 2.91 5.59
CA ILE A 51 -2.81 2.23 6.54
C ILE A 51 -3.30 0.91 5.95
N LEU A 52 -3.72 0.91 4.68
CA LEU A 52 -4.12 -0.31 3.97
C LEU A 52 -2.98 -1.33 3.87
N GLY A 53 -1.74 -0.88 3.65
CA GLY A 53 -0.55 -1.73 3.61
C GLY A 53 -0.26 -2.41 4.95
N ILE A 54 -0.43 -1.69 6.06
CA ILE A 54 -0.29 -2.25 7.42
C ILE A 54 -1.38 -3.31 7.66
N ILE A 55 -2.65 -2.99 7.38
CA ILE A 55 -3.78 -3.91 7.54
C ILE A 55 -3.60 -5.14 6.63
N GLY A 56 -3.22 -4.94 5.37
CA GLY A 56 -2.98 -5.99 4.39
C GLY A 56 -1.85 -6.93 4.81
N SER A 57 -0.76 -6.37 5.37
CA SER A 57 0.35 -7.14 5.93
C SER A 57 -0.07 -7.96 7.15
N TYR A 58 -0.90 -7.39 8.04
CA TYR A 58 -1.42 -8.10 9.21
C TYR A 58 -2.35 -9.27 8.82
N ILE A 59 -3.23 -9.06 7.84
CA ILE A 59 -4.10 -10.12 7.29
C ILE A 59 -3.24 -11.24 6.67
N LEU A 60 -2.20 -10.86 5.93
CA LEU A 60 -1.31 -11.83 5.27
C LEU A 60 -0.49 -12.63 6.28
N TYR A 61 -0.09 -12.01 7.40
CA TYR A 61 0.54 -12.69 8.52
C TYR A 61 -0.37 -13.75 9.14
N LYS A 62 -1.67 -13.47 9.30
CA LYS A 62 -2.67 -14.47 9.74
C LYS A 62 -2.83 -15.60 8.73
N GLY A 63 -2.80 -15.29 7.44
CA GLY A 63 -2.87 -16.24 6.32
C GLY A 63 -1.55 -16.94 5.97
N ARG A 64 -0.53 -16.93 6.84
CA ARG A 64 0.82 -17.42 6.49
C ARG A 64 0.85 -18.87 6.03
N HIS A 65 -0.02 -19.72 6.57
CA HIS A 65 -0.12 -21.15 6.25
C HIS A 65 -0.83 -21.45 4.93
N GLU A 66 -1.48 -20.45 4.32
CA GLU A 66 -2.12 -20.61 3.02
C GLU A 66 -1.08 -20.89 1.90
N PRO A 67 -1.44 -21.66 0.86
CA PRO A 67 -0.52 -22.00 -0.21
C PRO A 67 0.03 -20.75 -0.90
N PHE A 68 1.28 -20.84 -1.33
CA PHE A 68 1.94 -19.77 -2.08
C PHE A 68 1.41 -19.77 -3.52
N ASN A 69 0.75 -18.69 -3.91
CA ASN A 69 0.22 -18.47 -5.26
C ASN A 69 0.52 -17.04 -5.72
N GLU A 70 0.23 -16.73 -6.98
CA GLU A 70 0.48 -15.40 -7.57
C GLU A 70 -0.20 -14.27 -6.79
N LYS A 71 -1.43 -14.48 -6.31
CA LYS A 71 -2.18 -13.49 -5.52
C LYS A 71 -1.47 -13.18 -4.20
N LYS A 72 -0.93 -14.20 -3.53
CA LYS A 72 -0.17 -14.06 -2.28
C LYS A 72 1.14 -13.32 -2.52
N VAL A 73 1.82 -13.61 -3.63
CA VAL A 73 3.04 -12.87 -4.02
C VAL A 73 2.74 -11.38 -4.19
N ILE A 74 1.71 -11.04 -4.97
CA ILE A 74 1.31 -9.64 -5.18
C ILE A 74 0.94 -8.98 -3.85
N ALA A 75 0.15 -9.68 -3.02
CA ALA A 75 -0.28 -9.16 -1.74
C ALA A 75 0.89 -8.91 -0.76
N VAL A 76 1.89 -9.80 -0.72
CA VAL A 76 3.11 -9.59 0.06
C VAL A 76 3.85 -8.36 -0.46
N ILE A 77 4.17 -8.32 -1.75
CA ILE A 77 5.02 -7.27 -2.33
C ILE A 77 4.39 -5.90 -2.13
N VAL A 78 3.12 -5.73 -2.53
CA VAL A 78 2.45 -4.43 -2.48
C VAL A 78 2.29 -3.94 -1.05
N ASN A 79 1.83 -4.80 -0.14
CA ASN A 79 1.59 -4.37 1.24
C ASN A 79 2.90 -4.05 1.97
N VAL A 80 3.93 -4.89 1.83
CA VAL A 80 5.24 -4.66 2.45
C VAL A 80 5.93 -3.42 1.87
N ALA A 81 5.93 -3.27 0.54
CA ALA A 81 6.50 -2.09 -0.11
C ALA A 81 5.83 -0.80 0.38
N MET A 82 4.50 -0.83 0.55
CA MET A 82 3.76 0.34 1.02
C MET A 82 4.08 0.68 2.49
N VAL A 83 4.25 -0.33 3.36
CA VAL A 83 4.69 -0.11 4.74
C VAL A 83 6.10 0.49 4.77
N LEU A 84 7.03 -0.05 3.97
CA LEU A 84 8.38 0.47 3.86
C LEU A 84 8.39 1.91 3.35
N LEU A 85 7.57 2.23 2.34
CA LEU A 85 7.45 3.59 1.82
C LEU A 85 7.04 4.59 2.91
N ILE A 86 6.01 4.27 3.70
CA ILE A 86 5.58 5.15 4.81
C ILE A 86 6.68 5.29 5.85
N LEU A 87 7.33 4.19 6.25
CA LEU A 87 8.44 4.26 7.20
C LEU A 87 9.57 5.16 6.69
N THR A 88 9.95 5.02 5.42
CA THR A 88 10.97 5.87 4.80
C THR A 88 10.54 7.34 4.76
N ILE A 89 9.28 7.64 4.42
CA ILE A 89 8.76 9.03 4.42
C ILE A 89 8.79 9.61 5.84
N LEU A 90 8.34 8.85 6.84
CA LEU A 90 8.34 9.30 8.23
C LEU A 90 9.76 9.56 8.74
N ILE A 91 10.67 8.60 8.55
CA ILE A 91 12.08 8.73 8.94
C ILE A 91 12.73 9.92 8.22
N SER A 92 12.49 10.09 6.92
CA SER A 92 13.02 11.23 6.16
C SER A 92 12.50 12.54 6.75
N ASN A 93 11.20 12.66 7.01
CA ASN A 93 10.63 13.87 7.59
C ASN A 93 11.10 14.14 9.02
N THR A 94 11.44 13.11 9.79
CA THR A 94 12.01 13.27 11.13
C THR A 94 13.49 13.68 11.07
N LEU A 95 14.31 13.00 10.26
CA LEU A 95 15.75 13.27 10.15
C LEU A 95 16.05 14.62 9.49
N TYR A 96 15.29 15.03 8.48
CA TYR A 96 15.49 16.34 7.83
C TYR A 96 15.03 17.53 8.70
N ARG A 97 14.34 17.28 9.81
CA ARG A 97 13.85 18.31 10.73
C ARG A 97 14.72 18.44 12.00
N LEU A 98 15.59 17.46 12.26
CA LEU A 98 16.64 17.46 13.29
C LEU A 98 17.89 18.16 12.78
#